data_AF-A9TW28-F1
#
_entry.id   AF-A9TW28-F1
#
_cell.length_a   1.000
_cell.length_b   1.000
_cell.length_c   1.000
_cell.angle_alpha   90.00
_cell.angle_beta   90.00
_cell.angle_gamma   90.00
#
_symmetry.space_group_name_H-M   'P 1'
#
loop_
_entity.id
_entity.type
_entity.pdbx_description
1 polymer ?
#
loop_
_entity_poly.entity_id
_entity_poly.type
_entity_poly.pdbx_seq_one_letter_code
_entity_poly.pdbx_strand_id
1 'polypeptide(L)'
;MQQGDGVETEVTWEDQQNINAFGRLNNKFHELEDEIKAKKDMADNLEDASNELILADEPELRYLIGEVFTHLPVEEVEEKLESLKEENSQQLEELQEEKNEVLAKMAALKKILYGKFGDSINLEED
;
A
#
# COMPACT_ATOMS: atom_id res chain seq x y z
N MET A 1 32.95 -30.43 14.71
CA MET A 1 32.44 -29.23 15.40
C MET A 1 33.11 -28.05 14.72
N GLN A 2 32.43 -27.44 13.75
CA GLN A 2 32.98 -26.30 13.03
C GLN A 2 32.70 -25.06 13.87
N GLN A 3 33.78 -24.50 14.41
CA GLN A 3 33.76 -23.28 15.20
C GLN A 3 33.37 -22.15 14.25
N GLY A 4 32.20 -21.54 14.47
CA GLY A 4 31.82 -20.34 13.75
C GLY A 4 32.73 -19.22 14.23
N ASP A 5 33.69 -18.84 13.38
CA ASP A 5 34.49 -17.60 13.51
C ASP A 5 33.57 -16.39 13.22
N GLY A 6 32.51 -16.25 14.01
CA GLY A 6 31.70 -15.05 14.02
C GLY A 6 32.54 -13.96 14.67
N VAL A 7 33.13 -13.08 13.86
CA VAL A 7 33.61 -11.79 14.35
C VAL A 7 32.42 -11.13 15.02
N GLU A 8 32.46 -11.03 16.34
CA GLU A 8 31.43 -10.37 17.15
C GLU A 8 31.53 -8.88 16.86
N THR A 9 30.92 -8.47 15.74
CA THR A 9 30.89 -7.08 15.30
C THR A 9 30.14 -6.27 16.34
N GLU A 10 30.85 -5.33 16.98
CA GLU A 10 30.28 -4.45 17.98
C GLU A 10 29.13 -3.64 17.37
N VAL A 11 27.95 -3.77 17.96
CA VAL A 11 26.73 -3.05 17.56
C VAL A 11 26.77 -1.67 18.19
N THR A 12 26.88 -0.63 17.37
CA THR A 12 26.83 0.75 17.85
C THR A 12 25.38 1.20 18.00
N TRP A 13 25.19 2.31 18.73
CA TRP A 13 23.87 2.93 18.84
C TRP A 13 23.28 3.34 17.48
N GLU A 14 24.11 3.84 16.57
CA GLU A 14 23.71 4.21 15.21
C GLU A 14 23.23 3.00 14.40
N ASP A 15 23.88 1.85 14.54
CA ASP A 15 23.42 0.61 13.90
C ASP A 15 22.05 0.21 14.42
N GLN A 16 21.84 0.28 15.73
CA GLN A 16 20.55 -0.05 16.33
C GLN A 16 19.46 0.92 15.86
N GLN A 17 19.78 2.20 15.65
CA GLN A 17 18.85 3.14 15.04
C GLN A 17 18.50 2.75 13.59
N ASN A 18 19.49 2.35 12.80
CA ASN A 18 19.28 1.89 11.42
C ASN A 18 18.45 0.61 11.37
N ILE A 19 18.68 -0.34 12.27
CA ILE A 19 17.88 -1.57 12.42
C ILE A 19 16.43 -1.21 12.77
N ASN A 20 16.23 -0.34 13.77
CA ASN A 20 14.89 0.08 14.18
C ASN A 20 14.18 0.86 13.07
N ALA A 21 14.91 1.67 12.30
CA ALA A 21 14.38 2.40 11.16
C ALA A 21 13.96 1.45 10.03
N PHE A 22 14.78 0.43 9.73
CA PHE A 22 14.44 -0.61 8.77
C PHE A 22 13.16 -1.33 9.18
N GLY A 23 13.04 -1.75 10.44
CA GLY A 23 11.82 -2.40 10.95
C GLY A 23 10.56 -1.54 10.81
N ARG A 24 10.65 -0.23 11.07
CA ARG A 24 9.52 0.70 10.86
C ARG A 24 9.14 0.85 9.39
N LEU A 25 10.14 0.99 8.50
CA LEU A 25 9.91 1.09 7.06
C LEU A 25 9.29 -0.20 6.51
N ASN A 26 9.72 -1.35 7.01
CA ASN A 26 9.18 -2.64 6.64
C ASN A 26 7.70 -2.80 7.03
N ASN A 27 7.33 -2.41 8.25
CA ASN A 27 5.91 -2.39 8.65
C ASN A 27 5.10 -1.45 7.76
N LYS A 28 5.63 -0.25 7.49
CA LYS A 28 4.98 0.72 6.60
C LYS A 28 4.84 0.20 5.16
N PHE A 29 5.81 -0.58 4.69
CA PHE A 29 5.73 -1.22 3.38
C PHE A 29 4.53 -2.17 3.30
N HIS A 30 4.33 -3.04 4.29
CA HIS A 30 3.18 -3.95 4.33
C HIS A 30 1.84 -3.21 4.42
N GLU A 31 1.77 -2.17 5.25
CA GLU A 31 0.59 -1.31 5.32
C GLU A 31 0.26 -0.71 3.94
N LEU A 32 1.27 -0.22 3.21
CA LEU A 32 1.10 0.30 1.86
C LEU A 32 0.70 -0.79 0.86
N GLU A 33 1.20 -2.02 0.98
CA GLU A 33 0.76 -3.14 0.13
C GLU A 33 -0.72 -3.48 0.34
N ASP A 34 -1.16 -3.54 1.59
CA ASP A 34 -2.56 -3.79 1.94
C ASP A 34 -3.48 -2.66 1.45
N GLU A 35 -3.07 -1.40 1.63
CA GLU A 35 -3.83 -0.25 1.14
C GLU A 35 -3.92 -0.23 -0.39
N ILE A 36 -2.82 -0.48 -1.10
CA ILE A 36 -2.79 -0.59 -2.57
C ILE A 36 -3.71 -1.71 -3.06
N LYS A 37 -3.72 -2.85 -2.37
CA LYS A 37 -4.61 -3.97 -2.70
C LYS A 37 -6.08 -3.55 -2.53
N ALA A 38 -6.43 -2.94 -1.39
CA ALA A 38 -7.78 -2.45 -1.15
C ALA A 38 -8.22 -1.42 -2.20
N LYS A 39 -7.31 -0.55 -2.66
CA LYS A 39 -7.57 0.42 -3.72
C LYS A 39 -7.81 -0.22 -5.08
N LYS A 40 -7.10 -1.30 -5.41
CA LYS A 40 -7.35 -2.08 -6.63
C LYS A 40 -8.69 -2.79 -6.57
N ASP A 41 -9.01 -3.43 -5.45
CA ASP A 41 -10.31 -4.08 -5.25
C ASP A 41 -11.46 -3.04 -5.35
N MET A 42 -11.25 -1.82 -4.83
CA MET A 42 -12.22 -0.72 -4.99
C MET A 42 -12.36 -0.28 -6.46
N ALA A 43 -11.27 -0.22 -7.22
CA ALA A 43 -11.30 0.13 -8.64
C ALA A 43 -12.14 -0.89 -9.44
N ASP A 44 -11.92 -2.19 -9.17
CA ASP A 44 -12.69 -3.26 -9.81
C ASP A 44 -14.18 -3.15 -9.46
N ASN A 45 -14.51 -2.91 -8.18
CA ASN A 45 -15.91 -2.71 -7.76
C ASN A 45 -16.58 -1.49 -8.41
N LEU A 46 -15.84 -0.39 -8.59
CA LEU A 46 -16.36 0.83 -9.26
C LEU A 46 -16.59 0.60 -10.75
N GLU A 47 -15.72 -0.20 -11.39
CA GLU A 47 -15.89 -0.60 -12.78
C GLU A 47 -17.10 -1.52 -12.96
N ASP A 48 -17.25 -2.53 -12.10
CA ASP A 48 -18.43 -3.39 -12.09
C ASP A 48 -19.72 -2.59 -11.86
N ALA A 49 -19.73 -1.65 -10.91
CA ALA A 49 -20.88 -0.77 -10.68
C ALA A 49 -21.23 0.09 -11.91
N SER A 50 -20.22 0.55 -12.65
CA SER A 50 -20.43 1.33 -13.88
C SER A 50 -21.01 0.47 -15.01
N ASN A 51 -20.53 -0.77 -15.13
CA ASN A 51 -21.07 -1.72 -16.10
C ASN A 51 -22.53 -2.08 -15.80
N GLU A 52 -22.89 -2.27 -14.53
CA GLU A 52 -24.27 -2.51 -14.11
C GLU A 52 -25.17 -1.29 -14.33
N LEU A 53 -24.64 -0.07 -14.12
CA LEU A 53 -25.37 1.17 -14.37
C LEU A 53 -25.80 1.31 -15.83
N ILE A 54 -24.93 0.92 -16.77
CA ILE A 54 -25.24 0.92 -18.21
C ILE A 54 -26.40 -0.04 -18.56
N LEU A 55 -26.57 -1.12 -17.78
CA LEU A 55 -27.65 -2.08 -17.96
C LEU A 55 -28.97 -1.64 -17.31
N ALA A 56 -28.95 -0.59 -16.47
CA ALA A 56 -30.15 -0.08 -15.83
C ALA A 56 -31.05 0.67 -16.84
N ASP A 57 -32.32 0.29 -16.91
CA ASP A 57 -33.35 0.94 -17.75
C ASP A 57 -34.25 1.89 -16.92
N GLU A 58 -33.81 2.25 -15.71
CA GLU A 58 -34.54 3.15 -14.81
C GLU A 58 -33.95 4.57 -14.87
N PRO A 59 -34.78 5.64 -14.89
CA PRO A 59 -34.29 7.02 -14.95
C PRO A 59 -33.67 7.51 -13.62
N GLU A 60 -33.99 6.84 -12.51
CA GLU A 60 -33.50 7.18 -11.18
C GLU A 60 -33.10 5.91 -10.43
N LEU A 61 -32.08 6.00 -9.58
CA LEU A 61 -31.56 4.89 -8.79
C LEU A 61 -31.58 5.20 -7.31
N ARG A 62 -31.71 4.14 -6.50
CA ARG A 62 -31.56 4.22 -5.05
C ARG A 62 -30.09 4.23 -4.66
N TYR A 63 -29.60 5.39 -4.28
CA TYR A 63 -28.23 5.61 -3.84
C TYR A 63 -28.16 5.64 -2.31
N LEU A 64 -27.21 4.89 -1.73
CA LEU A 64 -27.03 4.80 -0.28
C LEU A 64 -26.12 5.92 0.23
N ILE A 65 -26.62 6.73 1.15
CA ILE A 65 -25.84 7.75 1.87
C ILE A 65 -25.91 7.46 3.37
N GLY A 66 -24.79 7.00 3.94
CA GLY A 66 -24.76 6.54 5.32
C GLY A 66 -25.64 5.31 5.52
N GLU A 67 -26.83 5.50 6.12
CA GLU A 67 -27.79 4.42 6.43
C GLU A 67 -29.12 4.56 5.67
N VAL A 68 -29.27 5.55 4.79
CA VAL A 68 -30.53 5.83 4.07
C VAL A 68 -30.36 5.82 2.56
N PHE A 69 -31.38 5.36 1.84
CA PHE A 69 -31.43 5.41 0.38
C PHE A 69 -32.17 6.65 -0.12
N THR A 70 -31.57 7.35 -1.07
CA THR A 70 -32.17 8.49 -1.78
C THR A 70 -32.28 8.16 -3.27
N HIS A 71 -33.32 8.67 -3.93
CA HIS A 71 -33.42 8.56 -5.39
C HIS A 71 -32.52 9.64 -6.01
N LEU A 72 -31.64 9.22 -6.91
CA LEU A 72 -30.78 10.10 -7.69
C LEU A 72 -30.98 9.81 -9.18
N PRO A 73 -30.98 10.83 -10.05
CA PRO A 73 -30.95 10.63 -11.49
C PRO A 73 -29.72 9.82 -11.89
N VAL A 74 -29.86 8.96 -12.91
CA VAL A 74 -28.74 8.15 -13.42
C VAL A 74 -27.54 9.00 -13.79
N GLU A 75 -27.75 10.16 -14.43
CA GLU A 75 -26.63 11.03 -14.84
C GLU A 75 -25.83 11.55 -13.63
N GLU A 76 -26.48 11.80 -12.49
CA GLU A 76 -25.78 12.22 -11.28
C GLU A 76 -25.00 11.05 -10.65
N VAL A 77 -25.52 9.83 -10.74
CA VAL A 77 -24.81 8.63 -10.26
C VAL A 77 -23.60 8.33 -11.14
N GLU A 78 -23.71 8.49 -12.46
CA GLU A 78 -22.59 8.37 -13.41
C GLU A 78 -21.47 9.36 -13.07
N GLU A 79 -21.79 10.64 -12.89
CA GLU A 79 -20.80 11.67 -12.53
C GLU A 79 -20.10 11.35 -11.20
N LYS A 80 -20.87 10.89 -10.19
CA LYS A 80 -20.29 10.47 -8.90
C LYS A 80 -19.36 9.27 -9.05
N LEU A 81 -19.75 8.26 -9.85
CA LEU A 81 -18.90 7.10 -10.09
C LEU A 81 -17.60 7.48 -10.78
N GLU A 82 -17.65 8.37 -11.78
CA GLU A 82 -16.44 8.83 -12.46
C GLU A 82 -15.51 9.59 -11.51
N SER A 83 -16.06 10.51 -10.70
CA SER A 83 -15.29 11.21 -9.66
C SER A 83 -14.63 10.24 -8.68
N LEU A 84 -15.35 9.20 -8.24
CA LEU A 84 -14.78 8.17 -7.34
C LEU A 84 -13.68 7.36 -8.02
N LYS A 85 -13.80 7.04 -9.32
CA LYS A 85 -12.76 6.36 -10.09
C LYS A 85 -11.50 7.22 -10.21
N GLU A 86 -11.65 8.49 -10.56
CA GLU A 86 -10.53 9.44 -10.67
C GLU A 86 -9.81 9.59 -9.33
N GLU A 87 -10.55 9.85 -8.24
CA GLU A 87 -10.00 9.97 -6.89
C GLU A 87 -9.28 8.68 -6.45
N ASN A 88 -9.88 7.52 -6.72
CA ASN A 88 -9.28 6.23 -6.36
C ASN A 88 -8.00 5.96 -7.18
N SER A 89 -7.99 6.31 -8.47
CA SER A 89 -6.82 6.18 -9.34
C SER A 89 -5.68 7.08 -8.89
N GLN A 90 -5.97 8.35 -8.56
CA GLN A 90 -4.96 9.28 -8.04
C GLN A 90 -4.36 8.79 -6.73
N GLN A 91 -5.19 8.36 -5.77
CA GLN A 91 -4.71 7.84 -4.49
C GLN A 91 -3.89 6.55 -4.67
N LEU A 92 -4.24 5.71 -5.64
CA LEU A 92 -3.46 4.51 -5.97
C LEU A 92 -2.07 4.87 -6.50
N GLU A 93 -1.96 5.90 -7.34
CA GLU A 93 -0.68 6.42 -7.83
C GLU A 93 0.18 6.95 -6.68
N GLU A 94 -0.38 7.80 -5.81
CA GLU A 94 0.30 8.36 -4.64
C GLU A 94 0.83 7.27 -3.70
N LEU A 95 0.02 6.24 -3.40
CA LEU A 95 0.44 5.10 -2.57
C LEU A 95 1.56 4.29 -3.23
N GLN A 96 1.51 4.14 -4.56
CA GLN A 96 2.53 3.40 -5.30
C GLN A 96 3.87 4.16 -5.34
N GLU A 97 3.83 5.49 -5.43
CA GLU A 97 5.00 6.35 -5.27
C GLU A 97 5.58 6.25 -3.86
N GLU A 98 4.75 6.36 -2.81
CA GLU A 98 5.19 6.23 -1.41
C GLU A 98 5.84 4.86 -1.17
N LYS A 99 5.24 3.78 -1.67
CA LYS A 99 5.80 2.43 -1.61
C LYS A 99 7.19 2.36 -2.24
N ASN A 100 7.37 2.97 -3.40
CA ASN A 100 8.66 3.00 -4.09
C ASN A 100 9.72 3.78 -3.30
N GLU A 101 9.34 4.88 -2.65
CA GLU A 101 10.25 5.61 -1.77
C GLU A 101 10.67 4.77 -0.54
N VAL A 102 9.71 4.08 0.07
CA VAL A 102 9.96 3.21 1.23
C VAL A 102 10.93 2.09 0.83
N LEU A 103 10.71 1.44 -0.31
CA LEU A 103 11.62 0.43 -0.86
C LEU A 103 13.03 0.98 -1.10
N ALA A 104 13.16 2.19 -1.65
CA ALA A 104 14.46 2.82 -1.86
C ALA A 104 15.18 3.10 -0.53
N LYS A 105 14.47 3.60 0.49
CA LYS A 105 15.01 3.83 1.84
C LYS A 105 15.43 2.52 2.50
N MET A 106 14.63 1.47 2.38
CA MET A 106 14.94 0.13 2.88
C MET A 106 16.18 -0.46 2.20
N ALA A 107 16.29 -0.37 0.87
CA ALA A 107 17.44 -0.87 0.12
C ALA A 107 18.76 -0.16 0.54
N ALA A 108 18.71 1.15 0.78
CA ALA A 108 19.85 1.91 1.28
C ALA A 108 20.30 1.43 2.67
N LEU A 109 19.35 1.28 3.61
CA LEU A 109 19.64 0.77 4.96
C LEU A 109 20.14 -0.67 4.94
N LYS A 110 19.54 -1.53 4.11
CA LYS A 110 19.94 -2.92 3.92
C LYS A 110 21.40 -3.03 3.50
N LYS A 111 21.84 -2.20 2.53
CA LYS A 111 23.24 -2.14 2.11
C LYS A 111 24.18 -1.71 3.23
N ILE A 112 23.79 -0.73 4.05
CA ILE A 112 24.59 -0.27 5.19
C ILE A 112 24.74 -1.39 6.22
N LEU A 113 23.62 -2.03 6.59
CA LEU A 113 23.58 -3.06 7.62
C LEU A 113 24.30 -4.34 7.20
N TYR A 114 24.05 -4.86 5.99
CA TYR A 114 24.81 -6.01 5.47
C TYR A 114 26.27 -5.70 5.21
N GLY A 115 26.61 -4.46 4.84
CA GLY A 115 28.01 -4.04 4.68
C GLY A 115 28.82 -4.11 5.97
N LYS A 116 28.15 -3.97 7.13
CA LYS A 116 28.79 -4.02 8.45
C LYS A 116 28.67 -5.39 9.13
N PHE A 117 27.48 -5.97 9.11
CA PHE A 117 27.16 -7.19 9.85
C PHE A 117 27.25 -8.46 9.00
N GLY A 118 27.26 -8.37 7.67
CA GLY A 118 27.33 -9.53 6.78
C GLY A 118 26.27 -10.57 7.13
N ASP A 119 26.69 -11.82 7.28
CA ASP A 119 25.81 -12.96 7.59
C ASP A 119 25.30 -12.96 9.05
N SER A 120 25.75 -12.03 9.91
CA SER A 120 25.29 -11.94 11.31
C SER A 120 23.97 -11.19 11.48
N ILE A 121 23.44 -10.57 10.42
CA ILE A 121 22.12 -9.94 10.41
C ILE A 121 21.23 -10.57 9.33
N ASN A 122 19.94 -10.75 9.63
CA ASN A 122 18.93 -11.12 8.64
C ASN A 122 17.87 -10.01 8.55
N LEU A 123 17.72 -9.45 7.35
CA LEU A 123 16.75 -8.40 7.02
C LEU A 123 15.82 -8.82 5.88
N GLU A 124 15.90 -10.08 5.44
CA GLU A 124 14.94 -10.66 4.52
C GLU A 124 13.69 -11.09 5.27
N GLU A 125 12.54 -11.01 4.61
CA GLU A 125 11.30 -11.63 5.07
C GLU A 125 11.10 -12.98 4.36
N ASP A 126 10.53 -13.95 5.07
CA ASP A 126 10.09 -15.24 4.53
C ASP A 126 8.77 -15.09 3.74
#